data_AF-A0A955V5J3-F1
#
_entry.id   AF-A0A955V5J3-F1
#
_cell.length_a   1.000
_cell.length_b   1.000
_cell.length_c   1.000
_cell.angle_alpha   90.00
_cell.angle_beta   90.00
_cell.angle_gamma   90.00
#
_symmetry.space_group_name_H-M   'P 1'
#
loop_
_entity.id
_entity.type
_entity.pdbx_description
1 polymer ?
#
loop_
_entity_poly.entity_id
_entity_poly.type
_entity_poly.pdbx_seq_one_letter_code
_entity_poly.pdbx_strand_id
1 'polypeptide(L)'
;MHVLSARSHRPPPPPLIARLVLAGALAASLVACGSTEKRPYSAADLARDSREGGGDALVRYLATPDADPRACDTARSDGPHVTITDPEAFEDLTDALVEGEVPAAAWRACMDHLSPSVGATPLGPPLAGALARAYPDAVEAAAGGSSPGAMPALEALHAVFLARPVEATSPAAARADAEEELRDTDPGSDPRVRAIAAEALAVLAMERGEYAGRPVDEAALATLDDVDALRLLGRRLPAAGLRGAARARAAHLVVSRSDDPDVKAHAGEAEIALTKAGVYAVEVGPSRLATGCSVDGARLPAVHVVQDVGAQEVKLAPAGGAQGAPLPLRDALRVTVDGFASPLALCPPAPDWSPRPCVPPAAVTAGGADLPGAVIGPAGGLLLPKDVPASALLGWLERGDTVTATLAVGDATCDAPLALELQAPAFELIGDQGGPGPDLAITAREARHVLILTVETGGQRYDLAVDENALGDFRVVSAGGQGRPGSPGRRGIDGMTGPEGLPASCPGQQAQSGGRGGQGQRGA
;
A
#
# COMPACT_ATOMS: atom_id res chain seq x y z
N MET A 1 7.96 47.05 68.42
CA MET A 1 7.00 46.17 67.71
C MET A 1 5.84 47.06 67.26
N HIS A 2 5.90 47.58 66.03
CA HIS A 2 4.88 48.50 65.50
C HIS A 2 4.65 48.25 64.01
N VAL A 3 3.36 48.17 63.68
CA VAL A 3 2.75 47.98 62.36
C VAL A 3 2.64 49.32 61.64
N LEU A 4 3.02 49.39 60.36
CA LEU A 4 2.67 50.44 59.37
C LEU A 4 2.62 49.76 57.99
N SER A 5 1.44 49.45 57.44
CA SER A 5 0.58 50.28 56.59
C SER A 5 1.29 50.87 55.36
N ALA A 6 1.09 50.25 54.18
CA ALA A 6 1.46 50.81 52.89
C ALA A 6 0.18 51.06 52.06
N ARG A 7 0.00 52.34 51.70
CA ARG A 7 -1.12 52.89 50.92
C ARG A 7 -1.00 52.58 49.43
N SER A 8 -2.16 52.41 48.81
CA SER A 8 -2.39 52.37 47.37
C SER A 8 -2.15 53.73 46.71
N HIS A 9 -1.48 53.73 45.55
CA HIS A 9 -1.49 54.82 44.58
C HIS A 9 -1.87 54.27 43.21
N ARG A 10 -3.03 54.68 42.70
CA ARG A 10 -3.44 54.51 41.31
C ARG A 10 -2.93 55.71 40.50
N PRO A 11 -2.35 55.52 39.31
CA PRO A 11 -2.12 56.63 38.38
C PRO A 11 -3.44 57.08 37.71
N PRO A 12 -3.53 58.36 37.29
CA PRO A 12 -4.72 58.93 36.65
C PRO A 12 -4.90 58.44 35.20
N PRO A 13 -6.13 58.44 34.67
CA PRO A 13 -6.40 58.07 33.28
C PRO A 13 -5.96 59.17 32.30
N PRO A 14 -5.51 58.81 31.08
CA PRO A 14 -5.19 59.77 30.03
C PRO A 14 -6.45 60.41 29.42
N PRO A 15 -6.31 61.61 28.82
CA PRO A 15 -7.45 62.43 28.38
C PRO A 15 -8.16 61.94 27.11
N LEU A 16 -9.45 62.27 27.07
CA LEU A 16 -10.51 61.98 26.11
C LEU A 16 -10.34 62.67 24.74
N ILE A 17 -9.27 62.45 23.98
CA ILE A 17 -9.24 62.85 22.55
C ILE A 17 -8.44 61.83 21.72
N ALA A 18 -8.99 60.63 21.51
CA ALA A 18 -8.52 59.68 20.48
C ALA A 18 -9.51 58.51 20.24
N ARG A 19 -10.83 58.79 20.17
CA ARG A 19 -11.85 57.75 19.88
C ARG A 19 -12.86 58.15 18.80
N LEU A 20 -12.41 58.94 17.82
CA LEU A 20 -13.25 59.37 16.69
C LEU A 20 -12.50 59.27 15.35
N VAL A 21 -11.83 58.13 15.13
CA VAL A 21 -11.47 57.61 13.79
C VAL A 21 -11.76 56.10 13.68
N LEU A 22 -12.17 55.43 14.76
CA LEU A 22 -12.35 53.98 14.82
C LEU A 22 -13.77 53.50 14.47
N ALA A 23 -14.48 54.19 13.58
CA ALA A 23 -15.81 53.78 13.11
C ALA A 23 -15.97 53.84 11.58
N GLY A 24 -14.89 54.12 10.85
CA GLY A 24 -14.85 54.09 9.37
C GLY A 24 -13.90 53.05 8.80
N ALA A 25 -13.28 52.20 9.64
CA ALA A 25 -12.31 51.18 9.23
C ALA A 25 -12.64 49.77 9.75
N LEU A 26 -13.91 49.52 10.13
CA LEU A 26 -14.40 48.19 10.54
C LEU A 26 -15.43 47.59 9.56
N ALA A 27 -15.60 48.20 8.38
CA ALA A 27 -16.46 47.72 7.30
C ALA A 27 -15.66 47.34 6.03
N ALA A 28 -14.33 47.20 6.14
CA ALA A 28 -13.44 46.77 5.06
C ALA A 28 -12.48 45.64 5.51
N SER A 29 -12.86 44.85 6.52
CA SER A 29 -12.08 43.71 7.04
C SER A 29 -12.79 42.36 6.86
N LEU A 30 -13.89 42.33 6.10
CA LEU A 30 -14.55 41.09 5.65
C LEU A 30 -14.34 40.87 4.15
N VAL A 31 -13.15 41.24 3.64
CA VAL A 31 -12.63 40.56 2.45
C VAL A 31 -12.19 39.20 2.94
N ALA A 32 -12.96 38.20 2.55
CA ALA A 32 -12.73 36.80 2.79
C ALA A 32 -11.26 36.43 2.54
N CYS A 33 -10.50 36.21 3.61
CA CYS A 33 -9.51 35.12 3.62
C CYS A 33 -10.32 33.81 3.72
N GLY A 34 -11.06 33.50 2.65
CA GLY A 34 -11.35 32.11 2.38
C GLY A 34 -10.01 31.50 2.02
N SER A 35 -9.36 30.84 2.97
CA SER A 35 -8.42 29.79 2.62
C SER A 35 -9.24 28.79 1.82
N THR A 36 -9.25 28.94 0.49
CA THR A 36 -9.49 27.83 -0.40
C THR A 36 -8.42 26.81 -0.06
N GLU A 37 -8.69 25.97 0.94
CA GLU A 37 -8.01 24.70 1.08
C GLU A 37 -8.09 24.07 -0.31
N LYS A 38 -6.97 24.12 -1.03
CA LYS A 38 -6.83 23.42 -2.30
C LYS A 38 -7.15 21.98 -1.96
N ARG A 39 -8.30 21.50 -2.43
CA ARG A 39 -8.67 20.10 -2.24
C ARG A 39 -7.51 19.24 -2.78
N PRO A 40 -7.09 18.20 -2.05
CA PRO A 40 -6.07 17.29 -2.56
C PRO A 40 -6.52 16.76 -3.92
N TYR A 41 -5.56 16.65 -4.83
CA TYR A 41 -5.79 16.20 -6.19
C TYR A 41 -6.31 14.76 -6.18
N SER A 42 -7.57 14.57 -6.58
CA SER A 42 -8.25 13.28 -6.42
C SER A 42 -7.99 12.35 -7.61
N ALA A 43 -8.26 11.06 -7.43
CA ALA A 43 -8.20 10.10 -8.53
C ALA A 43 -9.22 10.41 -9.65
N ALA A 44 -10.32 11.10 -9.32
CA ALA A 44 -11.26 11.61 -10.32
C ALA A 44 -10.68 12.79 -11.13
N ASP A 45 -9.86 13.64 -10.49
CA ASP A 45 -9.13 14.70 -11.19
C ASP A 45 -8.06 14.10 -12.10
N LEU A 46 -7.33 13.08 -11.62
CA LEU A 46 -6.39 12.31 -12.44
C LEU A 46 -7.04 11.76 -13.71
N ALA A 47 -8.17 11.04 -13.58
CA ALA A 47 -8.85 10.43 -14.74
C ALA A 47 -9.43 11.45 -15.74
N ARG A 48 -9.70 12.69 -15.29
CA ARG A 48 -10.13 13.78 -16.15
C ARG A 48 -8.94 14.37 -16.91
N ASP A 49 -7.89 14.73 -16.19
CA ASP A 49 -6.76 15.48 -16.71
C ASP A 49 -5.78 14.58 -17.50
N SER A 50 -5.72 13.26 -17.20
CA SER A 50 -4.84 12.30 -17.89
C SER A 50 -5.17 12.07 -19.37
N ARG A 51 -6.29 12.61 -19.86
CA ARG A 51 -6.71 12.51 -21.26
C ARG A 51 -5.97 13.47 -22.19
N GLU A 52 -5.32 14.50 -21.63
CA GLU A 52 -4.70 15.60 -22.38
C GLU A 52 -3.16 15.62 -22.27
N GLY A 53 -2.57 14.69 -21.51
CA GLY A 53 -1.14 14.63 -21.20
C GLY A 53 -0.94 14.10 -19.79
N GLY A 54 -0.53 12.83 -19.66
CA GLY A 54 -0.65 12.08 -18.41
C GLY A 54 0.39 12.37 -17.33
N GLY A 55 1.56 12.93 -17.69
CA GLY A 55 2.72 13.10 -16.79
C GLY A 55 2.44 14.02 -15.60
N ASP A 56 2.25 15.31 -15.87
CA ASP A 56 1.88 16.34 -14.87
C ASP A 56 0.68 15.96 -13.99
N ALA A 57 -0.36 15.36 -14.59
CA ALA A 57 -1.54 14.92 -13.86
C ALA A 57 -1.19 13.80 -12.86
N LEU A 58 -0.33 12.87 -13.27
CA LEU A 58 0.13 11.77 -12.45
C LEU A 58 1.08 12.24 -11.34
N VAL A 59 2.02 13.15 -11.64
CA VAL A 59 2.90 13.77 -10.65
C VAL A 59 2.09 14.46 -9.56
N ARG A 60 1.13 15.32 -9.94
CA ARG A 60 0.24 16.00 -8.99
C ARG A 60 -0.55 15.03 -8.12
N TYR A 61 -1.00 13.91 -8.68
CA TYR A 61 -1.69 12.88 -7.94
C TYR A 61 -0.76 12.17 -6.95
N LEU A 62 0.40 11.68 -7.38
CA LEU A 62 1.33 10.93 -6.54
C LEU A 62 2.01 11.80 -5.46
N ALA A 63 2.06 13.11 -5.66
CA ALA A 63 2.49 14.07 -4.64
C ALA A 63 1.46 14.23 -3.50
N THR A 64 0.20 13.82 -3.68
CA THR A 64 -0.78 13.89 -2.59
C THR A 64 -0.55 12.79 -1.54
N PRO A 65 -0.74 13.11 -0.24
CA PRO A 65 -0.81 12.09 0.80
C PRO A 65 -1.88 11.05 0.47
N ASP A 66 -1.58 9.78 0.72
CA ASP A 66 -2.48 8.64 0.51
C ASP A 66 -2.90 8.36 -0.95
N ALA A 67 -2.16 8.86 -1.93
CA ALA A 67 -2.37 8.50 -3.33
C ALA A 67 -2.28 6.97 -3.51
N ASP A 68 -3.30 6.36 -4.15
CA ASP A 68 -3.28 4.93 -4.48
C ASP A 68 -2.40 4.70 -5.72
N PRO A 69 -1.23 4.04 -5.60
CA PRO A 69 -0.31 3.81 -6.72
C PRO A 69 -0.90 2.88 -7.79
N ARG A 70 -2.02 2.19 -7.51
CA ARG A 70 -2.74 1.38 -8.50
C ARG A 70 -3.32 2.20 -9.65
N ALA A 71 -3.38 3.54 -9.52
CA ALA A 71 -3.71 4.41 -10.63
C ALA A 71 -2.75 4.27 -11.83
N CYS A 72 -1.54 3.72 -11.62
CA CYS A 72 -0.57 3.41 -12.67
C CYS A 72 -0.75 2.02 -13.31
N ASP A 73 -1.70 1.21 -12.84
CA ASP A 73 -2.04 -0.09 -13.43
C ASP A 73 -2.92 0.10 -14.67
N THR A 74 -2.28 0.23 -15.83
CA THR A 74 -2.96 0.42 -17.12
C THR A 74 -3.67 -0.84 -17.63
N ALA A 75 -3.49 -1.99 -16.99
CA ALA A 75 -4.08 -3.26 -17.40
C ALA A 75 -5.46 -3.52 -16.78
N ARG A 76 -5.87 -2.75 -15.76
CA ARG A 76 -7.16 -2.89 -15.09
C ARG A 76 -8.20 -1.90 -15.60
N SER A 77 -9.42 -2.39 -15.81
CA SER A 77 -10.59 -1.57 -16.18
C SER A 77 -11.27 -0.88 -14.99
N ASP A 78 -11.00 -1.33 -13.78
CA ASP A 78 -11.79 -0.98 -12.60
C ASP A 78 -11.08 0.14 -11.82
N GLY A 79 -11.60 1.35 -11.97
CA GLY A 79 -11.14 2.54 -11.25
C GLY A 79 -10.38 3.56 -12.12
N PRO A 80 -10.08 4.74 -11.55
CA PRO A 80 -9.31 5.78 -12.22
C PRO A 80 -7.87 5.32 -12.46
N HIS A 81 -7.50 5.16 -13.72
CA HIS A 81 -6.14 4.84 -14.16
C HIS A 81 -5.62 5.92 -15.11
N VAL A 82 -4.31 6.13 -15.10
CA VAL A 82 -3.63 7.00 -16.06
C VAL A 82 -3.47 6.27 -17.39
N THR A 83 -3.62 6.99 -18.50
CA THR A 83 -3.23 6.49 -19.82
C THR A 83 -2.00 7.27 -20.24
N ILE A 84 -0.84 6.61 -20.26
CA ILE A 84 0.39 7.22 -20.77
C ILE A 84 0.49 6.93 -22.26
N THR A 85 0.29 7.96 -23.08
CA THR A 85 0.45 7.90 -24.53
C THR A 85 1.67 8.66 -25.04
N ASP A 86 2.25 9.48 -24.19
CA ASP A 86 3.35 10.39 -24.51
C ASP A 86 4.63 9.98 -23.76
N PRO A 87 5.74 9.73 -24.47
CA PRO A 87 7.06 9.57 -23.87
C PRO A 87 7.47 10.66 -22.87
N GLU A 88 7.08 11.92 -23.10
CA GLU A 88 7.44 13.05 -22.23
C GLU A 88 6.91 12.85 -20.80
N ALA A 89 5.77 12.17 -20.64
CA ALA A 89 5.22 11.86 -19.33
C ALA A 89 6.13 10.98 -18.45
N PHE A 90 7.04 10.20 -19.05
CA PHE A 90 8.03 9.44 -18.28
C PHE A 90 9.18 10.32 -17.78
N GLU A 91 9.52 11.38 -18.53
CA GLU A 91 10.52 12.37 -18.12
C GLU A 91 9.94 13.16 -16.93
N ASP A 92 8.75 13.75 -17.07
CA ASP A 92 8.06 14.47 -15.98
C ASP A 92 8.00 13.64 -14.68
N LEU A 93 7.61 12.37 -14.80
CA LEU A 93 7.47 11.48 -13.65
C LEU A 93 8.82 11.13 -13.01
N THR A 94 9.89 11.01 -13.80
CA THR A 94 11.22 10.66 -13.29
C THR A 94 11.91 11.90 -12.70
N ASP A 95 11.75 13.05 -13.33
CA ASP A 95 12.27 14.34 -12.84
C ASP A 95 11.61 14.70 -11.51
N ALA A 96 10.29 14.54 -11.40
CA ALA A 96 9.56 14.76 -10.14
C ALA A 96 10.03 13.82 -8.99
N LEU A 97 10.57 12.63 -9.29
CA LEU A 97 11.23 11.79 -8.28
C LEU A 97 12.56 12.40 -7.84
N VAL A 98 13.40 12.80 -8.80
CA VAL A 98 14.75 13.33 -8.55
C VAL A 98 14.69 14.67 -7.80
N GLU A 99 13.77 15.54 -8.19
CA GLU A 99 13.51 16.83 -7.56
C GLU A 99 12.82 16.70 -6.18
N GLY A 100 12.31 15.50 -5.86
CA GLY A 100 11.67 15.19 -4.59
C GLY A 100 10.23 15.70 -4.48
N GLU A 101 9.59 16.03 -5.61
CA GLU A 101 8.17 16.38 -5.67
C GLU A 101 7.26 15.17 -5.39
N VAL A 102 7.68 13.98 -5.85
CA VAL A 102 7.00 12.71 -5.57
C VAL A 102 7.82 11.87 -4.59
N PRO A 103 7.23 11.40 -3.48
CA PRO A 103 7.92 10.49 -2.56
C PRO A 103 8.38 9.21 -3.25
N ALA A 104 9.65 8.81 -3.03
CA ALA A 104 10.25 7.64 -3.66
C ALA A 104 9.42 6.34 -3.51
N ALA A 105 8.76 6.16 -2.36
CA ALA A 105 7.88 5.01 -2.11
C ALA A 105 6.62 5.02 -3.00
N ALA A 106 5.98 6.18 -3.16
CA ALA A 106 4.80 6.34 -4.00
C ALA A 106 5.17 6.16 -5.49
N TRP A 107 6.27 6.78 -5.91
CA TRP A 107 6.81 6.63 -7.26
C TRP A 107 7.15 5.17 -7.56
N ARG A 108 7.87 4.49 -6.65
CA ARG A 108 8.25 3.08 -6.83
C ARG A 108 7.02 2.18 -6.98
N ALA A 109 6.03 2.35 -6.11
CA ALA A 109 4.80 1.56 -6.16
C ALA A 109 4.03 1.80 -7.47
N CYS A 110 3.99 3.04 -7.96
CA CYS A 110 3.43 3.35 -9.28
C CYS A 110 4.21 2.63 -10.41
N MET A 111 5.54 2.69 -10.38
CA MET A 111 6.39 2.05 -11.38
C MET A 111 6.30 0.52 -11.37
N ASP A 112 6.07 -0.09 -10.21
CA ASP A 112 5.82 -1.54 -10.08
C ASP A 112 4.54 -1.98 -10.80
N HIS A 113 3.54 -1.09 -10.92
CA HIS A 113 2.33 -1.31 -11.72
C HIS A 113 2.53 -0.95 -13.20
N LEU A 114 3.25 0.14 -13.48
CA LEU A 114 3.40 0.69 -14.82
C LEU A 114 4.39 -0.09 -15.70
N SER A 115 5.56 -0.43 -15.15
CA SER A 115 6.68 -1.01 -15.92
C SER A 115 6.34 -2.36 -16.58
N PRO A 116 5.66 -3.32 -15.91
CA PRO A 116 5.25 -4.56 -16.57
C PRO A 116 4.32 -4.34 -17.76
N SER A 117 3.40 -3.38 -17.64
CA SER A 117 2.39 -3.08 -18.66
C SER A 117 2.99 -2.32 -19.85
N VAL A 118 3.97 -1.44 -19.60
CA VAL A 118 4.61 -0.60 -20.61
C VAL A 118 5.82 -1.29 -21.28
N GLY A 119 6.56 -2.10 -20.54
CA GLY A 119 7.87 -2.62 -20.96
C GLY A 119 7.85 -3.50 -22.21
N ALA A 120 6.73 -4.18 -22.49
CA ALA A 120 6.53 -5.00 -23.69
C ALA A 120 5.90 -4.24 -24.87
N THR A 121 5.67 -2.93 -24.72
CA THR A 121 5.02 -2.07 -25.72
C THR A 121 6.05 -1.13 -26.37
N PRO A 122 5.69 -0.39 -27.44
CA PRO A 122 6.55 0.64 -28.01
C PRO A 122 6.97 1.75 -27.03
N LEU A 123 6.30 1.87 -25.87
CA LEU A 123 6.62 2.83 -24.81
C LEU A 123 7.70 2.33 -23.83
N GLY A 124 8.09 1.07 -23.90
CA GLY A 124 9.16 0.49 -23.06
C GLY A 124 10.52 1.18 -23.23
N PRO A 125 11.05 1.31 -24.47
CA PRO A 125 12.32 2.00 -24.70
C PRO A 125 12.31 3.48 -24.28
N PRO A 126 11.29 4.30 -24.60
CA PRO A 126 11.22 5.67 -24.09
C PRO A 126 11.28 5.77 -22.56
N LEU A 127 10.53 4.92 -21.84
CA LEU A 127 10.61 4.84 -20.38
C LEU A 127 12.04 4.53 -19.90
N ALA A 128 12.70 3.53 -20.51
CA ALA A 128 14.08 3.19 -20.17
C ALA A 128 15.07 4.33 -20.48
N GLY A 129 14.81 5.12 -21.52
CA GLY A 129 15.57 6.32 -21.86
C GLY A 129 15.40 7.45 -20.83
N ALA A 130 14.19 7.68 -20.33
CA ALA A 130 13.94 8.63 -19.24
C ALA A 130 14.67 8.20 -17.95
N LEU A 131 14.52 6.93 -17.54
CA LEU A 131 15.22 6.40 -16.37
C LEU A 131 16.75 6.48 -16.48
N ALA A 132 17.31 6.28 -17.69
CA ALA A 132 18.75 6.38 -17.91
C ALA A 132 19.25 7.83 -17.75
N ARG A 133 18.54 8.79 -18.35
CA ARG A 133 18.92 10.21 -18.32
C ARG A 133 18.78 10.86 -16.95
N ALA A 134 17.94 10.32 -16.07
CA ALA A 134 17.80 10.83 -14.71
C ALA A 134 18.95 10.43 -13.75
N TYR A 135 19.83 9.50 -14.13
CA TYR A 135 20.90 9.03 -13.24
C TYR A 135 21.91 10.10 -12.83
N PRO A 136 22.49 10.91 -13.75
CA PRO A 136 23.43 11.97 -13.39
C PRO A 136 22.87 12.88 -12.30
N ASP A 137 21.66 13.41 -12.50
CA ASP A 137 21.00 14.31 -11.54
C ASP A 137 20.69 13.61 -10.20
N ALA A 138 20.21 12.36 -10.24
CA ALA A 138 19.93 11.59 -9.03
C ALA A 138 21.20 11.27 -8.22
N VAL A 139 22.32 10.99 -8.91
CA VAL A 139 23.62 10.74 -8.29
C VAL A 139 24.19 12.02 -7.68
N GLU A 140 24.14 13.14 -8.41
CA GLU A 140 24.58 14.44 -7.91
C GLU A 140 23.78 14.87 -6.67
N ALA A 141 22.45 14.75 -6.72
CA ALA A 141 21.56 15.08 -5.61
C ALA A 141 21.86 14.23 -4.36
N ALA A 142 22.08 12.92 -4.54
CA ALA A 142 22.40 12.01 -3.45
C ALA A 142 23.81 12.24 -2.88
N ALA A 143 24.80 12.48 -3.74
CA ALA A 143 26.19 12.76 -3.35
C ALA A 143 26.32 14.09 -2.57
N GLY A 144 25.56 15.11 -2.97
CA GLY A 144 25.55 16.42 -2.31
C GLY A 144 24.88 16.43 -0.93
N GLY A 145 24.10 15.41 -0.59
CA GLY A 145 23.33 15.37 0.67
C GLY A 145 22.29 16.48 0.79
N SER A 146 21.87 17.05 -0.35
CA SER A 146 21.08 18.27 -0.44
C SER A 146 19.63 18.10 0.02
N SER A 147 19.10 16.87 0.01
CA SER A 147 17.76 16.56 0.49
C SER A 147 17.70 15.18 1.19
N PRO A 148 16.88 15.01 2.24
CA PRO A 148 16.67 13.71 2.88
C PRO A 148 15.99 12.67 1.97
N GLY A 149 15.42 13.11 0.83
CA GLY A 149 14.77 12.25 -0.17
C GLY A 149 15.68 11.76 -1.30
N ALA A 150 16.86 12.36 -1.49
CA ALA A 150 17.72 12.08 -2.66
C ALA A 150 18.23 10.64 -2.71
N MET A 151 18.68 10.08 -1.58
CA MET A 151 19.15 8.69 -1.54
C MET A 151 18.00 7.68 -1.77
N PRO A 152 16.83 7.79 -1.09
CA PRO A 152 15.66 6.98 -1.44
C PRO A 152 15.23 7.11 -2.91
N ALA A 153 15.33 8.30 -3.51
CA ALA A 153 15.01 8.53 -4.91
C ALA A 153 15.98 7.78 -5.84
N LEU A 154 17.29 7.90 -5.62
CA LEU A 154 18.30 7.16 -6.36
C LEU A 154 18.13 5.64 -6.22
N GLU A 155 17.82 5.13 -5.02
CA GLU A 155 17.55 3.71 -4.79
C GLU A 155 16.29 3.23 -5.54
N ALA A 156 15.21 4.03 -5.52
CA ALA A 156 13.98 3.71 -6.24
C ALA A 156 14.19 3.70 -7.76
N LEU A 157 14.84 4.75 -8.30
CA LEU A 157 15.23 4.85 -9.71
C LEU A 157 16.06 3.64 -10.14
N HIS A 158 17.09 3.33 -9.36
CA HIS A 158 18.00 2.23 -9.65
C HIS A 158 17.29 0.88 -9.65
N ALA A 159 16.44 0.63 -8.65
CA ALA A 159 15.67 -0.59 -8.58
C ALA A 159 14.71 -0.75 -9.77
N VAL A 160 14.10 0.34 -10.28
CA VAL A 160 13.19 0.26 -11.44
C VAL A 160 13.97 0.02 -12.71
N PHE A 161 15.08 0.74 -12.88
CA PHE A 161 15.99 0.57 -13.99
C PHE A 161 16.47 -0.89 -14.06
N LEU A 162 16.97 -1.47 -12.97
CA LEU A 162 17.44 -2.87 -12.95
C LEU A 162 16.33 -3.93 -13.11
N ALA A 163 15.08 -3.61 -12.81
CA ALA A 163 13.95 -4.53 -12.97
C ALA A 163 13.39 -4.58 -14.40
N ARG A 164 13.67 -3.57 -15.23
CA ARG A 164 13.08 -3.45 -16.58
C ARG A 164 13.39 -4.68 -17.47
N PRO A 165 12.43 -5.13 -18.30
CA PRO A 165 12.64 -6.21 -19.25
C PRO A 165 13.68 -5.82 -20.31
N VAL A 166 14.30 -6.81 -20.98
CA VAL A 166 15.34 -6.55 -21.99
C VAL A 166 14.76 -5.88 -23.25
N GLU A 167 13.48 -6.08 -23.50
CA GLU A 167 12.70 -5.44 -24.55
C GLU A 167 12.58 -3.93 -24.33
N ALA A 168 12.65 -3.48 -23.07
CA ALA A 168 12.73 -2.08 -22.66
C ALA A 168 14.20 -1.63 -22.48
N THR A 169 15.05 -1.93 -23.47
CA THR A 169 16.42 -1.39 -23.52
C THR A 169 16.39 0.09 -23.88
N SER A 170 17.23 0.91 -23.24
CA SER A 170 17.30 2.34 -23.52
C SER A 170 17.70 2.62 -24.98
N PRO A 171 17.09 3.62 -25.65
CA PRO A 171 17.50 4.05 -26.99
C PRO A 171 18.99 4.39 -27.04
N ALA A 172 19.64 4.10 -28.16
CA ALA A 172 21.10 4.22 -28.26
C ALA A 172 21.63 5.64 -27.96
N ALA A 173 20.91 6.69 -28.38
CA ALA A 173 21.24 8.08 -28.10
C ALA A 173 21.11 8.39 -26.59
N ALA A 174 19.92 8.19 -26.01
CA ALA A 174 19.67 8.42 -24.59
C ALA A 174 20.65 7.64 -23.68
N ARG A 175 21.04 6.42 -24.08
CA ARG A 175 22.07 5.64 -23.37
C ARG A 175 23.45 6.27 -23.50
N ALA A 176 23.86 6.70 -24.69
CA ALA A 176 25.18 7.30 -24.89
C ALA A 176 25.31 8.60 -24.09
N ASP A 177 24.28 9.45 -24.15
CA ASP A 177 24.20 10.71 -23.41
C ASP A 177 24.29 10.44 -21.89
N ALA A 178 23.45 9.54 -21.36
CA ALA A 178 23.48 9.16 -19.95
C ALA A 178 24.81 8.54 -19.51
N GLU A 179 25.46 7.73 -20.35
CA GLU A 179 26.79 7.18 -20.05
C GLU A 179 27.89 8.25 -20.01
N GLU A 180 27.82 9.26 -20.87
CA GLU A 180 28.75 10.39 -20.89
C GLU A 180 28.58 11.23 -19.63
N GLU A 181 27.37 11.71 -19.37
CA GLU A 181 27.04 12.54 -18.21
C GLU A 181 27.34 11.83 -16.88
N LEU A 182 26.99 10.54 -16.76
CA LEU A 182 27.23 9.78 -15.53
C LEU A 182 28.72 9.49 -15.28
N ARG A 183 29.57 9.46 -16.31
CA ARG A 183 31.03 9.36 -16.12
C ARG A 183 31.63 10.66 -15.61
N ASP A 184 31.05 11.79 -16.00
CA ASP A 184 31.50 13.13 -15.60
C ASP A 184 30.92 13.56 -14.25
N THR A 185 29.85 12.90 -13.79
CA THR A 185 29.22 13.12 -12.48
C THR A 185 30.14 12.65 -11.34
N ASP A 186 30.35 13.48 -10.31
CA ASP A 186 31.05 13.08 -9.09
C ASP A 186 30.09 12.38 -8.10
N PRO A 187 30.20 11.06 -7.89
CA PRO A 187 29.36 10.33 -6.94
C PRO A 187 29.70 10.62 -5.46
N GLY A 188 30.68 11.49 -5.20
CA GLY A 188 31.12 11.86 -3.86
C GLY A 188 31.78 10.71 -3.10
N SER A 189 31.90 10.88 -1.78
CA SER A 189 32.58 9.88 -0.92
C SER A 189 31.66 8.75 -0.45
N ASP A 190 30.34 8.89 -0.56
CA ASP A 190 29.40 7.87 -0.09
C ASP A 190 29.60 6.56 -0.87
N PRO A 191 29.94 5.43 -0.22
CA PRO A 191 30.16 4.16 -0.89
C PRO A 191 28.91 3.61 -1.58
N ARG A 192 27.70 3.95 -1.12
CA ARG A 192 26.44 3.48 -1.70
C ARG A 192 26.15 4.19 -3.02
N VAL A 193 26.27 5.52 -3.04
CA VAL A 193 26.09 6.32 -4.26
C VAL A 193 27.08 5.87 -5.33
N ARG A 194 28.36 5.69 -4.96
CA ARG A 194 29.39 5.15 -5.87
C ARG A 194 29.08 3.76 -6.41
N ALA A 195 28.55 2.87 -5.57
CA ALA A 195 28.19 1.52 -6.01
C ALA A 195 27.04 1.56 -7.02
N ILE A 196 26.00 2.36 -6.77
CA ILE A 196 24.86 2.52 -7.67
C ILE A 196 25.28 3.14 -9.01
N ALA A 197 26.08 4.21 -8.97
CA ALA A 197 26.58 4.86 -10.20
C ALA A 197 27.44 3.90 -11.04
N ALA A 198 28.33 3.13 -10.40
CA ALA A 198 29.15 2.15 -11.08
C ALA A 198 28.32 1.00 -11.69
N GLU A 199 27.31 0.51 -10.99
CA GLU A 199 26.41 -0.52 -11.51
C GLU A 199 25.55 0.00 -12.67
N ALA A 200 25.05 1.23 -12.59
CA ALA A 200 24.30 1.87 -13.67
C ALA A 200 25.16 2.01 -14.94
N LEU A 201 26.39 2.51 -14.83
CA LEU A 201 27.35 2.56 -15.95
C LEU A 201 27.64 1.18 -16.52
N ALA A 202 27.82 0.17 -15.66
CA ALA A 202 28.05 -1.20 -16.11
C ALA A 202 26.85 -1.74 -16.90
N VAL A 203 25.62 -1.49 -16.44
CA VAL A 203 24.40 -1.91 -17.13
C VAL A 203 24.25 -1.23 -18.49
N LEU A 204 24.49 0.07 -18.58
CA LEU A 204 24.44 0.79 -19.86
C LEU A 204 25.44 0.20 -20.87
N ALA A 205 26.68 -0.08 -20.43
CA ALA A 205 27.69 -0.76 -21.25
C ALA A 205 27.26 -2.17 -21.67
N MET A 206 26.67 -2.96 -20.76
CA MET A 206 26.16 -4.31 -21.06
C MET A 206 25.09 -4.30 -22.14
N GLU A 207 24.24 -3.28 -22.19
CA GLU A 207 23.24 -3.11 -23.24
C GLU A 207 23.85 -2.75 -24.60
N ARG A 208 25.12 -2.32 -24.65
CA ARG A 208 25.93 -2.21 -25.88
C ARG A 208 26.67 -3.50 -26.23
N GLY A 209 26.55 -4.53 -25.39
CA GLY A 209 27.30 -5.77 -25.53
C GLY A 209 28.72 -5.67 -24.99
N GLU A 210 28.98 -4.74 -24.07
CA GLU A 210 30.29 -4.52 -23.46
C GLU A 210 30.29 -4.83 -21.96
N TYR A 211 31.42 -5.31 -21.45
CA TYR A 211 31.66 -5.48 -20.01
C TYR A 211 33.11 -5.13 -19.71
N ALA A 212 33.34 -4.31 -18.67
CA ALA A 212 34.66 -3.80 -18.32
C ALA A 212 35.43 -3.20 -19.53
N GLY A 213 34.70 -2.48 -20.40
CA GLY A 213 35.26 -1.82 -21.59
C GLY A 213 35.63 -2.74 -22.75
N ARG A 214 35.18 -4.00 -22.74
CA ARG A 214 35.44 -4.97 -23.82
C ARG A 214 34.15 -5.56 -24.38
N PRO A 215 34.08 -5.86 -25.68
CA PRO A 215 32.98 -6.64 -26.24
C PRO A 215 32.86 -7.99 -25.53
N VAL A 216 31.63 -8.41 -25.26
CA VAL A 216 31.32 -9.70 -24.62
C VAL A 216 31.06 -10.75 -25.70
N ASP A 217 31.82 -11.84 -25.64
CA ASP A 217 31.60 -13.04 -26.43
C ASP A 217 31.51 -14.29 -25.53
N GLU A 218 31.27 -15.46 -26.12
CA GLU A 218 31.15 -16.72 -25.37
C GLU A 218 32.44 -17.08 -24.62
N ALA A 219 33.61 -16.75 -25.17
CA ALA A 219 34.90 -17.03 -24.54
C ALA A 219 35.12 -16.15 -23.30
N ALA A 220 34.78 -14.86 -23.38
CA ALA A 220 34.81 -13.94 -22.26
C ALA A 220 33.90 -14.43 -21.13
N LEU A 221 32.66 -14.80 -21.46
CA LEU A 221 31.70 -15.35 -20.49
C LEU A 221 32.20 -16.63 -19.83
N ALA A 222 32.83 -17.54 -20.57
CA ALA A 222 33.35 -18.81 -20.04
C ALA A 222 34.46 -18.63 -18.99
N THR A 223 35.18 -17.51 -19.04
CA THR A 223 36.27 -17.19 -18.10
C THR A 223 35.86 -16.32 -16.92
N LEU A 224 34.64 -15.77 -16.93
CA LEU A 224 34.15 -14.91 -15.86
C LEU A 224 33.71 -15.77 -14.66
N ASP A 225 34.16 -15.38 -13.47
CA ASP A 225 33.91 -16.10 -12.20
C ASP A 225 33.00 -15.32 -11.22
N ASP A 226 32.68 -14.09 -11.58
CA ASP A 226 31.75 -13.21 -10.87
C ASP A 226 30.31 -13.56 -11.25
N VAL A 227 29.59 -14.18 -10.31
CA VAL A 227 28.21 -14.64 -10.50
C VAL A 227 27.26 -13.46 -10.66
N ASP A 228 27.45 -12.36 -9.92
CA ASP A 228 26.55 -11.22 -9.99
C ASP A 228 26.71 -10.46 -11.31
N ALA A 229 27.95 -10.32 -11.79
CA ALA A 229 28.21 -9.82 -13.14
C ALA A 229 27.57 -10.70 -14.21
N LEU A 230 27.71 -12.03 -14.12
CA LEU A 230 27.08 -12.97 -15.07
C LEU A 230 25.54 -12.90 -15.04
N ARG A 231 24.94 -12.67 -13.86
CA ARG A 231 23.49 -12.48 -13.73
C ARG A 231 23.01 -11.19 -14.38
N LEU A 232 23.77 -10.10 -14.24
CA LEU A 232 23.48 -8.85 -14.95
C LEU A 232 23.62 -9.03 -16.46
N LEU A 233 24.72 -9.64 -16.93
CA LEU A 233 24.95 -9.96 -18.34
C LEU A 233 23.85 -10.84 -18.93
N GLY A 234 23.42 -11.86 -18.19
CA GLY A 234 22.32 -12.75 -18.56
C GLY A 234 20.97 -12.05 -18.71
N ARG A 235 20.82 -10.84 -18.15
CA ARG A 235 19.61 -10.01 -18.28
C ARG A 235 19.77 -8.91 -19.34
N ARG A 236 20.99 -8.36 -19.51
CA ARG A 236 21.22 -7.10 -20.23
C ARG A 236 21.86 -7.21 -21.60
N LEU A 237 22.58 -8.30 -21.89
CA LEU A 237 23.26 -8.43 -23.19
C LEU A 237 22.26 -8.41 -24.36
N PRO A 238 22.57 -7.77 -25.51
CA PRO A 238 21.64 -7.66 -26.63
C PRO A 238 21.31 -9.01 -27.27
N ALA A 239 22.31 -9.87 -27.43
CA ALA A 239 22.17 -11.15 -28.09
C ALA A 239 21.61 -12.22 -27.14
N ALA A 240 20.49 -12.84 -27.52
CA ALA A 240 19.85 -13.88 -26.72
C ALA A 240 20.76 -15.08 -26.43
N GLY A 241 21.61 -15.47 -27.39
CA GLY A 241 22.59 -16.55 -27.21
C GLY A 241 23.61 -16.23 -26.10
N LEU A 242 24.16 -15.01 -26.09
CA LEU A 242 25.09 -14.58 -25.04
C LEU A 242 24.40 -14.44 -23.68
N ARG A 243 23.14 -13.99 -23.64
CA ARG A 243 22.34 -14.02 -22.40
C ARG A 243 22.20 -15.44 -21.85
N GLY A 244 21.90 -16.40 -22.73
CA GLY A 244 21.83 -17.82 -22.37
C GLY A 244 23.16 -18.36 -21.84
N ALA A 245 24.27 -18.06 -22.53
CA ALA A 245 25.61 -18.46 -22.12
C ALA A 245 26.02 -17.87 -20.76
N ALA A 246 25.71 -16.60 -20.50
CA ALA A 246 25.99 -15.95 -19.22
C ALA A 246 25.21 -16.61 -18.06
N ARG A 247 23.92 -16.93 -18.29
CA ARG A 247 23.08 -17.64 -17.31
C ARG A 247 23.59 -19.06 -17.04
N ALA A 248 23.96 -19.78 -18.10
CA ALA A 248 24.51 -21.13 -17.97
C ALA A 248 25.83 -21.12 -17.17
N ARG A 249 26.71 -20.14 -17.42
CA ARG A 249 27.95 -19.98 -16.64
C ARG A 249 27.66 -19.64 -15.18
N ALA A 250 26.75 -18.71 -14.91
CA ALA A 250 26.36 -18.37 -13.54
C ALA A 250 25.82 -19.61 -12.80
N ALA A 251 24.92 -20.37 -13.44
CA ALA A 251 24.35 -21.58 -12.88
C ALA A 251 25.45 -22.62 -12.56
N HIS A 252 26.35 -22.86 -13.50
CA HIS A 252 27.48 -23.77 -13.32
C HIS A 252 28.37 -23.39 -12.14
N LEU A 253 28.71 -22.10 -12.01
CA LEU A 253 29.52 -21.62 -10.88
C LEU A 253 28.82 -21.79 -9.54
N VAL A 254 27.52 -21.46 -9.48
CA VAL A 254 26.73 -21.57 -8.25
C VAL A 254 26.59 -23.04 -7.83
N VAL A 255 26.32 -23.94 -8.78
CA VAL A 255 26.17 -25.39 -8.51
C VAL A 255 27.50 -26.01 -8.13
N SER A 256 28.58 -25.74 -8.88
CA SER A 256 29.90 -26.32 -8.60
C SER A 256 30.51 -25.86 -7.26
N ARG A 257 30.14 -24.66 -6.78
CA ARG A 257 30.55 -24.12 -5.48
C ARG A 257 29.62 -24.57 -4.33
N SER A 258 28.50 -25.24 -4.61
CA SER A 258 27.55 -25.66 -3.59
C SER A 258 28.08 -26.87 -2.80
N ASP A 259 27.97 -26.81 -1.48
CA ASP A 259 28.28 -27.95 -0.60
C ASP A 259 27.10 -28.86 -0.29
N ASP A 260 25.91 -28.48 -0.75
CA ASP A 260 24.68 -29.21 -0.50
C ASP A 260 24.70 -30.58 -1.21
N PRO A 261 24.52 -31.71 -0.48
CA PRO A 261 24.58 -33.05 -1.06
C PRO A 261 23.48 -33.29 -2.09
N ASP A 262 22.30 -32.68 -1.92
CA ASP A 262 21.18 -32.81 -2.86
C ASP A 262 21.50 -32.09 -4.17
N VAL A 263 22.18 -30.94 -4.09
CA VAL A 263 22.68 -30.24 -5.28
C VAL A 263 23.77 -31.04 -5.99
N LYS A 264 24.70 -31.64 -5.24
CA LYS A 264 25.77 -32.48 -5.82
C LYS A 264 25.20 -33.73 -6.51
N ALA A 265 24.18 -34.35 -5.93
CA ALA A 265 23.52 -35.53 -6.49
C ALA A 265 22.76 -35.21 -7.80
N HIS A 266 22.21 -34.00 -7.92
CA HIS A 266 21.36 -33.57 -9.05
C HIS A 266 21.92 -32.36 -9.81
N ALA A 267 23.25 -32.24 -9.89
CA ALA A 267 23.92 -31.02 -10.38
C ALA A 267 23.44 -30.57 -11.76
N GLY A 268 23.28 -31.49 -12.72
CA GLY A 268 22.82 -31.15 -14.07
C GLY A 268 21.38 -30.62 -14.10
N GLU A 269 20.50 -31.12 -13.24
CA GLU A 269 19.14 -30.60 -13.12
C GLU A 269 19.11 -29.21 -12.49
N ALA A 270 19.93 -29.01 -11.45
CA ALA A 270 20.10 -27.71 -10.81
C ALA A 270 20.60 -26.66 -11.80
N GLU A 271 21.59 -26.99 -12.63
CA GLU A 271 22.13 -26.09 -13.66
C GLU A 271 21.05 -25.70 -14.70
N ILE A 272 20.29 -26.67 -15.19
CA ILE A 272 19.19 -26.43 -16.15
C ILE A 272 18.12 -25.53 -15.52
N ALA A 273 17.69 -25.84 -14.29
CA ALA A 273 16.65 -25.08 -13.61
C ALA A 273 17.08 -23.64 -13.31
N LEU A 274 18.29 -23.44 -12.79
CA LEU A 274 18.88 -22.11 -12.55
C LEU A 274 19.04 -21.32 -13.85
N THR A 275 19.48 -21.94 -14.94
CA THR A 275 19.63 -21.24 -16.23
C THR A 275 18.29 -20.74 -16.76
N LYS A 276 17.23 -21.55 -16.59
CA LYS A 276 15.88 -21.24 -17.09
C LYS A 276 15.14 -20.22 -16.23
N ALA A 277 15.14 -20.43 -14.91
CA ALA A 277 14.27 -19.72 -13.97
C ALA A 277 15.02 -18.97 -12.87
N GLY A 278 16.35 -19.14 -12.75
CA GLY A 278 17.15 -18.58 -11.66
C GLY A 278 16.82 -19.17 -10.28
N VAL A 279 16.13 -20.31 -10.25
CA VAL A 279 15.76 -21.05 -9.05
C VAL A 279 15.74 -22.55 -9.37
N TYR A 280 16.19 -23.41 -8.44
CA TYR A 280 16.08 -24.86 -8.59
C TYR A 280 14.72 -25.39 -8.10
N ALA A 281 13.67 -25.09 -8.88
CA ALA A 281 12.32 -25.59 -8.61
C ALA A 281 12.21 -27.08 -8.98
N VAL A 282 11.89 -27.91 -7.99
CA VAL A 282 11.66 -29.35 -8.15
C VAL A 282 10.22 -29.59 -8.53
N GLU A 283 10.00 -30.18 -9.70
CA GLU A 283 8.67 -30.59 -10.13
C GLU A 283 8.18 -31.77 -9.25
N VAL A 284 7.05 -31.57 -8.56
CA VAL A 284 6.38 -32.62 -7.80
C VAL A 284 5.27 -33.21 -8.68
N GLY A 285 5.26 -34.53 -8.85
CA GLY A 285 4.32 -35.22 -9.74
C GLY A 285 4.63 -36.71 -9.86
N PRO A 286 4.12 -37.40 -10.90
CA PRO A 286 4.29 -38.85 -11.04
C PRO A 286 5.74 -39.35 -11.08
N SER A 287 6.68 -38.49 -11.53
CA SER A 287 8.11 -38.79 -11.58
C SER A 287 8.87 -38.50 -10.28
N ARG A 288 8.30 -37.66 -9.39
CA ARG A 288 8.86 -37.29 -8.08
C ARG A 288 7.72 -37.05 -7.09
N LEU A 289 7.44 -38.07 -6.30
CA LEU A 289 6.36 -38.04 -5.34
C LEU A 289 6.78 -37.23 -4.10
N ALA A 290 5.88 -36.39 -3.61
CA ALA A 290 5.98 -35.90 -2.25
C ALA A 290 5.61 -37.05 -1.30
N THR A 291 6.55 -37.44 -0.44
CA THR A 291 6.41 -38.56 0.49
C THR A 291 6.11 -38.10 1.92
N GLY A 292 6.24 -36.80 2.19
CA GLY A 292 5.93 -36.20 3.48
C GLY A 292 5.73 -34.70 3.40
N CYS A 293 4.95 -34.16 4.34
CA CYS A 293 4.61 -32.74 4.47
C CYS A 293 4.63 -32.41 5.97
N SER A 294 5.21 -31.28 6.36
CA SER A 294 5.17 -30.79 7.73
C SER A 294 5.22 -29.26 7.77
N VAL A 295 4.57 -28.67 8.77
CA VAL A 295 4.54 -27.23 8.98
C VAL A 295 5.04 -26.92 10.38
N ASP A 296 6.05 -26.06 10.46
CA ASP A 296 6.52 -25.49 11.73
C ASP A 296 5.63 -24.29 12.11
N GLY A 297 4.60 -24.56 12.92
CA GLY A 297 3.65 -23.54 13.38
C GLY A 297 4.30 -22.39 14.16
N ALA A 298 5.47 -22.60 14.79
CA ALA A 298 6.19 -21.54 15.49
C ALA A 298 6.79 -20.48 14.56
N ARG A 299 6.85 -20.77 13.25
CA ARG A 299 7.30 -19.84 12.22
C ARG A 299 6.15 -19.12 11.51
N LEU A 300 4.91 -19.46 11.82
CA LEU A 300 3.74 -18.78 11.30
C LEU A 300 3.36 -17.64 12.24
N PRO A 301 3.07 -16.44 11.70
CA PRO A 301 2.48 -15.39 12.52
C PRO A 301 1.08 -15.82 12.97
N ALA A 302 0.66 -15.30 14.13
CA ALA A 302 -0.72 -15.44 14.56
C ALA A 302 -1.69 -14.79 13.56
N VAL A 303 -2.95 -15.19 13.61
CA VAL A 303 -4.02 -14.64 12.79
C VAL A 303 -4.84 -13.69 13.66
N HIS A 304 -4.75 -12.40 13.35
CA HIS A 304 -5.62 -11.38 13.91
C HIS A 304 -7.04 -11.59 13.38
N VAL A 305 -7.99 -11.58 14.31
CA VAL A 305 -9.41 -11.79 14.06
C VAL A 305 -10.17 -10.51 14.37
N VAL A 306 -10.77 -9.92 13.33
CA VAL A 306 -11.62 -8.72 13.46
C VAL A 306 -13.07 -9.11 13.23
N GLN A 307 -13.91 -8.93 14.25
CA GLN A 307 -15.32 -9.29 14.19
C GLN A 307 -16.17 -8.09 13.76
N ASP A 308 -16.93 -8.24 12.68
CA ASP A 308 -18.05 -7.36 12.35
C ASP A 308 -19.31 -7.94 12.98
N VAL A 309 -19.59 -7.50 14.20
CA VAL A 309 -20.72 -8.02 14.98
C VAL A 309 -22.05 -7.70 14.29
N GLY A 310 -22.16 -6.57 13.60
CA GLY A 310 -23.40 -6.19 12.90
C GLY A 310 -23.70 -7.08 11.71
N ALA A 311 -22.68 -7.42 10.92
CA ALA A 311 -22.79 -8.32 9.77
C ALA A 311 -22.75 -9.82 10.15
N GLN A 312 -22.36 -10.16 11.38
CA GLN A 312 -22.07 -11.54 11.81
C GLN A 312 -20.96 -12.21 10.97
N GLU A 313 -19.96 -11.41 10.62
CA GLU A 313 -18.81 -11.78 9.80
C GLU A 313 -17.50 -11.54 10.54
N VAL A 314 -16.46 -12.24 10.11
CA VAL A 314 -15.13 -12.20 10.67
C VAL A 314 -14.12 -12.02 9.55
N LYS A 315 -13.22 -11.07 9.75
CA LYS A 315 -12.10 -10.79 8.87
C LYS A 315 -10.83 -11.33 9.51
N LEU A 316 -10.07 -12.07 8.71
CA LEU A 316 -8.79 -12.66 9.13
C LEU A 316 -7.62 -11.92 8.47
N ALA A 317 -6.57 -11.67 9.24
CA ALA A 317 -5.32 -11.10 8.74
C ALA A 317 -4.12 -11.66 9.51
N PRO A 318 -2.91 -11.73 8.93
CA PRO A 318 -1.70 -12.00 9.69
C PRO A 318 -1.47 -10.92 10.75
N ALA A 319 -0.95 -11.29 11.91
CA ALA A 319 -0.55 -10.36 12.96
C ALA A 319 0.48 -9.35 12.42
N GLY A 320 0.20 -8.05 12.62
CA GLY A 320 1.00 -6.94 12.08
C GLY A 320 0.90 -6.74 10.56
N GLY A 321 0.05 -7.51 9.86
CA GLY A 321 -0.17 -7.41 8.43
C GLY A 321 -1.47 -6.68 8.06
N ALA A 322 -1.56 -6.22 6.81
CA ALA A 322 -2.80 -5.70 6.25
C ALA A 322 -3.81 -6.84 5.97
N GLN A 323 -5.10 -6.51 5.91
CA GLN A 323 -6.13 -7.47 5.54
C GLN A 323 -5.85 -8.04 4.13
N GLY A 324 -5.93 -9.37 4.00
CA GLY A 324 -5.63 -10.08 2.75
C GLY A 324 -4.13 -10.23 2.46
N ALA A 325 -3.24 -9.79 3.36
CA ALA A 325 -1.83 -10.15 3.28
C ALA A 325 -1.67 -11.67 3.47
N PRO A 326 -0.82 -12.33 2.67
CA PRO A 326 -0.59 -13.77 2.81
C PRO A 326 0.25 -14.09 4.05
N LEU A 327 -0.06 -15.22 4.71
CA LEU A 327 0.79 -15.82 5.73
C LEU A 327 2.03 -16.45 5.06
N PRO A 328 3.26 -16.17 5.52
CA PRO A 328 4.48 -16.68 4.88
C PRO A 328 4.66 -18.18 5.16
N LEU A 329 4.70 -19.02 4.12
CA LEU A 329 4.94 -20.46 4.26
C LEU A 329 6.38 -20.88 3.95
N ARG A 330 7.20 -20.03 3.31
CA ARG A 330 8.53 -20.39 2.80
C ARG A 330 9.40 -21.08 3.85
N ASP A 331 9.46 -20.50 5.04
CA ASP A 331 10.29 -21.00 6.12
C ASP A 331 9.57 -21.95 7.08
N ALA A 332 8.24 -22.08 6.97
CA ALA A 332 7.41 -22.90 7.83
C ALA A 332 7.09 -24.28 7.21
N LEU A 333 6.79 -24.33 5.91
CA LEU A 333 6.46 -25.56 5.19
C LEU A 333 7.74 -26.33 4.81
N ARG A 334 7.75 -27.63 5.07
CA ARG A 334 8.80 -28.58 4.67
C ARG A 334 8.16 -29.78 3.99
N VAL A 335 8.66 -30.09 2.79
CA VAL A 335 8.14 -31.18 1.95
C VAL A 335 9.25 -32.18 1.71
N THR A 336 9.02 -33.44 2.05
CA THR A 336 9.93 -34.53 1.68
C THR A 336 9.56 -35.00 0.28
N VAL A 337 10.52 -34.97 -0.63
CA VAL A 337 10.33 -35.37 -2.04
C VAL A 337 11.26 -36.52 -2.35
N ASP A 338 10.75 -37.54 -3.05
CA ASP A 338 11.53 -38.69 -3.47
C ASP A 338 12.76 -38.27 -4.30
N GLY A 339 13.89 -38.92 -4.05
CA GLY A 339 15.19 -38.58 -4.64
C GLY A 339 15.97 -37.46 -3.94
N PHE A 340 15.42 -36.82 -2.90
CA PHE A 340 16.12 -35.81 -2.09
C PHE A 340 16.31 -36.29 -0.65
N ALA A 341 17.49 -36.06 -0.10
CA ALA A 341 17.84 -36.43 1.28
C ALA A 341 17.25 -35.44 2.29
N SER A 342 17.18 -34.16 1.95
CA SER A 342 16.70 -33.09 2.84
C SER A 342 15.26 -32.67 2.50
N PRO A 343 14.41 -32.35 3.48
CA PRO A 343 13.12 -31.73 3.21
C PRO A 343 13.28 -30.37 2.51
N LEU A 344 12.48 -30.16 1.47
CA LEU A 344 12.50 -28.97 0.63
C LEU A 344 11.58 -27.88 1.18
N ALA A 345 12.02 -26.63 1.08
CA ALA A 345 11.21 -25.44 1.35
C ALA A 345 10.47 -24.97 0.10
N LEU A 346 9.55 -24.01 0.22
CA LEU A 346 8.97 -23.36 -0.96
C LEU A 346 10.01 -22.49 -1.69
N CYS A 347 9.89 -22.43 -3.00
CA CYS A 347 10.72 -21.55 -3.80
C CYS A 347 10.45 -20.07 -3.48
N PRO A 348 11.48 -19.22 -3.51
CA PRO A 348 11.29 -17.77 -3.40
C PRO A 348 10.37 -17.24 -4.51
N PRO A 349 9.64 -16.13 -4.24
CA PRO A 349 8.81 -15.48 -5.25
C PRO A 349 9.63 -14.82 -6.37
N ALA A 350 10.89 -14.46 -6.10
CA ALA A 350 11.81 -13.88 -7.07
C ALA A 350 13.09 -14.74 -7.17
N PRO A 351 13.72 -14.85 -8.36
CA PRO A 351 14.94 -15.64 -8.51
C PRO A 351 16.10 -15.10 -7.67
N ASP A 352 16.51 -15.85 -6.66
CA ASP A 352 17.66 -15.51 -5.80
C ASP A 352 18.96 -16.19 -6.26
N TRP A 353 18.89 -17.03 -7.29
CA TRP A 353 20.01 -17.84 -7.79
C TRP A 353 20.59 -18.77 -6.72
N SER A 354 19.79 -19.16 -5.72
CA SER A 354 20.15 -20.23 -4.80
C SER A 354 20.11 -21.58 -5.52
N PRO A 355 21.17 -22.42 -5.43
CA PRO A 355 21.14 -23.76 -6.00
C PRO A 355 20.31 -24.73 -5.18
N ARG A 356 19.81 -24.33 -4.00
CA ARG A 356 19.08 -25.24 -3.12
C ARG A 356 17.76 -25.66 -3.76
N PRO A 357 17.44 -26.96 -3.82
CA PRO A 357 16.17 -27.43 -4.33
C PRO A 357 15.01 -26.89 -3.50
N CYS A 358 13.91 -26.55 -4.17
CA CYS A 358 12.71 -26.04 -3.54
C CYS A 358 11.45 -26.49 -4.27
N VAL A 359 10.30 -26.50 -3.59
CA VAL A 359 9.00 -26.83 -4.18
C VAL A 359 8.36 -25.55 -4.73
N PRO A 360 7.90 -25.52 -6.00
CA PRO A 360 7.21 -24.37 -6.53
C PRO A 360 5.86 -24.15 -5.80
N PRO A 361 5.48 -22.89 -5.48
CA PRO A 361 4.18 -22.59 -4.87
C PRO A 361 2.97 -23.24 -5.56
N ALA A 362 3.00 -23.33 -6.89
CA ALA A 362 1.94 -23.91 -7.70
C ALA A 362 1.72 -25.42 -7.47
N ALA A 363 2.68 -26.13 -6.86
CA ALA A 363 2.52 -27.53 -6.48
C ALA A 363 1.82 -27.72 -5.12
N VAL A 364 1.52 -26.63 -4.41
CA VAL A 364 0.90 -26.66 -3.09
C VAL A 364 -0.53 -26.14 -3.18
N THR A 365 -1.46 -26.87 -2.59
CA THR A 365 -2.84 -26.43 -2.40
C THR A 365 -3.13 -26.26 -0.92
N ALA A 366 -4.11 -25.42 -0.61
CA ALA A 366 -4.58 -25.16 0.75
C ALA A 366 -6.09 -25.33 0.82
N GLY A 367 -6.60 -25.57 2.02
CA GLY A 367 -8.02 -25.68 2.31
C GLY A 367 -8.24 -26.35 3.66
N GLY A 368 -9.22 -27.24 3.72
CA GLY A 368 -9.55 -28.02 4.92
C GLY A 368 -10.92 -27.68 5.49
N ALA A 369 -11.31 -28.42 6.53
CA ALA A 369 -12.63 -28.27 7.15
C ALA A 369 -12.77 -26.94 7.90
N ASP A 370 -11.70 -26.48 8.54
CA ASP A 370 -11.72 -25.21 9.26
C ASP A 370 -11.63 -24.01 8.31
N LEU A 371 -10.81 -24.10 7.24
CA LEU A 371 -10.58 -22.99 6.31
C LEU A 371 -10.83 -23.39 4.84
N PRO A 372 -12.08 -23.70 4.44
CA PRO A 372 -12.40 -24.23 3.11
C PRO A 372 -12.14 -23.27 1.94
N GLY A 373 -11.97 -21.97 2.22
CA GLY A 373 -11.64 -20.94 1.22
C GLY A 373 -10.18 -20.47 1.22
N ALA A 374 -9.30 -21.12 1.99
CA ALA A 374 -7.89 -20.78 1.99
C ALA A 374 -7.20 -21.25 0.70
N VAL A 375 -6.28 -20.45 0.17
CA VAL A 375 -5.56 -20.76 -1.08
C VAL A 375 -4.08 -20.38 -0.99
N ILE A 376 -3.23 -20.96 -1.83
CA ILE A 376 -1.83 -20.55 -1.96
C ILE A 376 -1.74 -19.44 -3.01
N GLY A 377 -1.19 -18.29 -2.61
CA GLY A 377 -0.92 -17.18 -3.52
C GLY A 377 0.29 -17.46 -4.43
N PRO A 378 0.45 -16.69 -5.52
CA PRO A 378 1.54 -16.89 -6.48
C PRO A 378 2.94 -16.73 -5.86
N ALA A 379 3.06 -15.96 -4.78
CA ALA A 379 4.29 -15.78 -4.03
C ALA A 379 4.58 -16.90 -3.00
N GLY A 380 3.74 -17.94 -2.93
CA GLY A 380 3.91 -19.05 -1.98
C GLY A 380 3.47 -18.78 -0.56
N GLY A 381 2.64 -17.76 -0.33
CA GLY A 381 2.02 -17.53 0.97
C GLY A 381 0.57 -18.02 1.03
N LEU A 382 0.10 -18.37 2.22
CA LEU A 382 -1.26 -18.82 2.48
C LEU A 382 -2.20 -17.61 2.59
N LEU A 383 -3.12 -17.49 1.64
CA LEU A 383 -4.18 -16.49 1.66
C LEU A 383 -5.37 -17.05 2.45
N LEU A 384 -5.75 -16.34 3.50
CA LEU A 384 -6.92 -16.66 4.32
C LEU A 384 -8.23 -16.28 3.60
N PRO A 385 -9.33 -16.98 3.87
CA PRO A 385 -10.64 -16.60 3.35
C PRO A 385 -11.01 -15.19 3.80
N LYS A 386 -11.60 -14.40 2.90
CA LYS A 386 -11.98 -13.00 3.17
C LYS A 386 -13.19 -12.90 4.09
N ASP A 387 -14.15 -13.79 3.87
CA ASP A 387 -15.45 -13.76 4.51
C ASP A 387 -15.63 -15.05 5.31
N VAL A 388 -15.56 -14.92 6.63
CA VAL A 388 -15.74 -16.05 7.57
C VAL A 388 -16.97 -15.74 8.41
N PRO A 389 -17.96 -16.64 8.51
CA PRO A 389 -19.11 -16.40 9.38
C PRO A 389 -18.69 -16.43 10.85
N ALA A 390 -19.28 -15.56 11.68
CA ALA A 390 -19.00 -15.52 13.12
C ALA A 390 -19.19 -16.89 13.80
N SER A 391 -20.18 -17.67 13.36
CA SER A 391 -20.42 -19.04 13.85
C SER A 391 -19.23 -19.99 13.65
N ALA A 392 -18.44 -19.83 12.59
CA ALA A 392 -17.24 -20.63 12.37
C ALA A 392 -16.15 -20.29 13.39
N LEU A 393 -15.92 -18.99 13.65
CA LEU A 393 -14.97 -18.52 14.67
C LEU A 393 -15.33 -19.10 16.05
N LEU A 394 -16.59 -19.03 16.45
CA LEU A 394 -17.03 -19.56 17.74
C LEU A 394 -16.79 -21.07 17.83
N GLY A 395 -17.06 -21.80 16.75
CA GLY A 395 -16.76 -23.23 16.67
C GLY A 395 -15.26 -23.54 16.78
N TRP A 396 -14.39 -22.69 16.24
CA TRP A 396 -12.93 -22.83 16.41
C TRP A 396 -12.54 -22.62 17.87
N LEU A 397 -12.96 -21.51 18.47
CA LEU A 397 -12.65 -21.13 19.86
C LEU A 397 -13.13 -22.15 20.89
N GLU A 398 -14.23 -22.85 20.61
CA GLU A 398 -14.70 -23.97 21.45
C GLU A 398 -13.76 -25.18 21.42
N ARG A 399 -13.12 -25.45 20.28
CA ARG A 399 -12.15 -26.55 20.13
C ARG A 399 -10.79 -26.17 20.71
N GLY A 400 -10.39 -24.90 20.54
CA GLY A 400 -9.17 -24.33 21.08
C GLY A 400 -8.78 -23.02 20.40
N ASP A 401 -7.54 -22.63 20.61
CA ASP A 401 -7.07 -21.28 20.29
C ASP A 401 -6.33 -21.24 18.94
N THR A 402 -6.48 -22.33 18.18
CA THR A 402 -5.81 -22.58 16.91
C THR A 402 -6.81 -23.04 15.87
N VAL A 403 -6.73 -22.46 14.69
CA VAL A 403 -7.44 -22.93 13.50
C VAL A 403 -6.46 -23.65 12.57
N THR A 404 -6.89 -24.70 11.88
CA THR A 404 -6.00 -25.49 11.02
C THR A 404 -6.27 -25.23 9.53
N ALA A 405 -5.24 -24.84 8.78
CA ALA A 405 -5.28 -24.96 7.33
C ALA A 405 -4.65 -26.29 6.91
N THR A 406 -5.35 -27.10 6.13
CA THR A 406 -4.77 -28.31 5.54
C THR A 406 -4.05 -27.93 4.25
N LEU A 407 -2.77 -28.25 4.18
CA LEU A 407 -1.92 -28.09 3.01
C LEU A 407 -1.74 -29.44 2.33
N ALA A 408 -1.73 -29.46 1.01
CA ALA A 408 -1.43 -30.65 0.23
C ALA A 408 -0.38 -30.36 -0.84
N VAL A 409 0.55 -31.30 -1.02
CA VAL A 409 1.61 -31.27 -2.04
C VAL A 409 1.63 -32.64 -2.69
N GLY A 410 1.07 -32.75 -3.90
CA GLY A 410 0.73 -34.06 -4.46
C GLY A 410 -0.20 -34.83 -3.53
N ASP A 411 0.18 -36.06 -3.16
CA ASP A 411 -0.58 -36.91 -2.24
C ASP A 411 -0.20 -36.71 -0.75
N ALA A 412 0.85 -35.95 -0.46
CA ALA A 412 1.25 -35.65 0.91
C ALA A 412 0.42 -34.50 1.48
N THR A 413 -0.21 -34.71 2.64
CA THR A 413 -0.98 -33.69 3.35
C THR A 413 -0.35 -33.36 4.69
N CYS A 414 -0.47 -32.11 5.11
CA CYS A 414 -0.10 -31.70 6.47
C CYS A 414 -0.95 -30.53 6.95
N ASP A 415 -1.04 -30.42 8.27
CA ASP A 415 -1.82 -29.39 8.94
C ASP A 415 -0.94 -28.22 9.34
N ALA A 416 -1.37 -27.01 8.98
CA ALA A 416 -0.76 -25.75 9.40
C ALA A 416 -1.59 -25.17 10.56
N PRO A 417 -1.13 -25.29 11.81
CA PRO A 417 -1.82 -24.71 12.95
C PRO A 417 -1.59 -23.20 12.98
N LEU A 418 -2.66 -22.43 13.01
CA LEU A 418 -2.67 -20.97 13.04
C LEU A 418 -3.23 -20.50 14.38
N ALA A 419 -2.40 -19.88 15.22
CA ALA A 419 -2.86 -19.27 16.46
C ALA A 419 -3.82 -18.11 16.17
N LEU A 420 -4.91 -18.01 16.91
CA LEU A 420 -5.89 -16.93 16.78
C LEU A 420 -5.62 -15.83 17.81
N GLU A 421 -5.63 -14.59 17.37
CA GLU A 421 -5.56 -13.41 18.23
C GLU A 421 -6.81 -12.55 18.03
N LEU A 422 -7.64 -12.44 19.06
CA LEU A 422 -8.91 -11.74 18.98
C LEU A 422 -8.72 -10.23 19.18
N GLN A 423 -9.18 -9.44 18.22
CA GLN A 423 -9.40 -8.01 18.46
C GLN A 423 -10.74 -7.84 19.18
N ALA A 424 -10.71 -7.12 20.32
CA ALA A 424 -11.93 -6.78 21.04
C ALA A 424 -12.88 -5.99 20.11
N PRO A 425 -14.10 -6.50 19.87
CA PRO A 425 -15.05 -5.81 19.00
C PRO A 425 -15.62 -4.57 19.69
N ALA A 426 -15.91 -3.54 18.91
CA ALA A 426 -16.81 -2.48 19.34
C ALA A 426 -18.25 -2.93 19.03
N PHE A 427 -19.14 -2.89 20.01
CA PHE A 427 -20.55 -3.24 19.80
C PHE A 427 -21.49 -2.22 20.44
N GLU A 428 -22.08 -1.39 19.58
CA GLU A 428 -23.06 -0.38 19.93
C GLU A 428 -24.31 -0.55 19.07
N LEU A 429 -25.47 -0.56 19.73
CA LEU A 429 -26.78 -0.56 19.08
C LEU A 429 -27.48 0.76 19.40
N ILE A 430 -27.84 1.48 18.35
CA ILE A 430 -28.49 2.79 18.44
C ILE A 430 -29.98 2.64 18.14
N GLY A 431 -30.83 3.17 19.02
CA GLY A 431 -32.27 3.17 18.85
C GLY A 431 -32.77 4.11 17.74
N ASP A 432 -34.06 4.06 17.46
CA ASP A 432 -34.70 4.93 16.47
C ASP A 432 -34.61 6.42 16.85
N GLN A 433 -34.77 7.30 15.85
CA GLN A 433 -34.72 8.75 16.06
C GLN A 433 -35.73 9.24 17.12
N GLY A 434 -35.20 9.78 18.23
CA GLY A 434 -35.96 10.23 19.40
C GLY A 434 -36.49 9.11 20.29
N GLY A 435 -36.08 7.86 20.07
CA GLY A 435 -36.44 6.69 20.84
C GLY A 435 -35.35 6.25 21.83
N PRO A 436 -35.70 5.42 22.83
CA PRO A 436 -34.72 4.78 23.71
C PRO A 436 -33.85 3.79 22.92
N GLY A 437 -32.71 3.41 23.51
CA GLY A 437 -31.92 2.31 22.98
C GLY A 437 -32.67 0.97 23.10
N PRO A 438 -32.34 -0.03 22.28
CA PRO A 438 -32.99 -1.32 22.36
C PRO A 438 -32.74 -2.03 23.70
N ASP A 439 -33.75 -2.74 24.20
CA ASP A 439 -33.58 -3.68 25.31
C ASP A 439 -32.69 -4.84 24.87
N LEU A 440 -31.67 -5.16 25.68
CA LEU A 440 -30.71 -6.22 25.37
C LEU A 440 -30.90 -7.40 26.32
N ALA A 441 -31.02 -8.60 25.77
CA ALA A 441 -30.83 -9.85 26.51
C ALA A 441 -29.43 -10.39 26.19
N ILE A 442 -28.56 -10.43 27.20
CA ILE A 442 -27.17 -10.88 27.04
C ILE A 442 -26.98 -12.19 27.78
N THR A 443 -26.50 -13.22 27.08
CA THR A 443 -25.99 -14.44 27.71
C THR A 443 -24.49 -14.54 27.46
N ALA A 444 -23.77 -14.99 28.47
CA ALA A 444 -22.33 -15.11 28.43
C ALA A 444 -21.95 -16.55 28.80
N ARG A 445 -21.01 -17.12 28.05
CA ARG A 445 -20.41 -18.42 28.34
C ARG A 445 -18.91 -18.33 28.18
N GLU A 446 -18.20 -18.98 29.07
CA GLU A 446 -16.74 -19.04 29.05
C GLU A 446 -16.28 -20.20 28.17
N ALA A 447 -15.29 -19.93 27.34
CA ALA A 447 -14.59 -20.92 26.52
C ALA A 447 -13.08 -20.68 26.68
N ARG A 448 -12.47 -21.40 27.63
CA ARG A 448 -11.04 -21.29 28.00
C ARG A 448 -10.65 -19.91 28.51
N HIS A 449 -10.09 -19.07 27.65
CA HIS A 449 -9.60 -17.72 27.94
C HIS A 449 -10.40 -16.66 27.17
N VAL A 450 -11.56 -17.06 26.63
CA VAL A 450 -12.43 -16.23 25.81
C VAL A 450 -13.85 -16.28 26.36
N LEU A 451 -14.48 -15.12 26.45
CA LEU A 451 -15.89 -14.99 26.76
C LEU A 451 -16.70 -14.91 25.48
N ILE A 452 -17.61 -15.85 25.25
CA ILE A 452 -18.54 -15.83 24.13
C ILE A 452 -19.85 -15.21 24.63
N LEU A 453 -20.24 -14.12 23.97
CA LEU A 453 -21.44 -13.36 24.27
C LEU A 453 -22.46 -13.57 23.15
N THR A 454 -23.69 -13.82 23.55
CA THR A 454 -24.85 -13.76 22.68
C THR A 454 -25.70 -12.59 23.14
N VAL A 455 -25.93 -11.63 22.26
CA VAL A 455 -26.80 -10.47 22.48
C VAL A 455 -28.04 -10.62 21.61
N GLU A 456 -29.20 -10.65 22.25
CA GLU A 456 -30.50 -10.74 21.58
C GLU A 456 -31.29 -9.44 21.80
N THR A 457 -31.87 -8.91 20.72
CA THR A 457 -32.67 -7.69 20.72
C THR A 457 -33.64 -7.68 19.55
N GLY A 458 -34.91 -7.31 19.76
CA GLY A 458 -35.88 -7.12 18.68
C GLY A 458 -36.02 -8.32 17.71
N GLY A 459 -35.74 -9.55 18.17
CA GLY A 459 -35.73 -10.77 17.36
C GLY A 459 -34.44 -11.03 16.57
N GLN A 460 -33.45 -10.15 16.66
CA GLN A 460 -32.10 -10.33 16.13
C GLN A 460 -31.19 -10.96 17.18
N ARG A 461 -30.20 -11.71 16.72
CA ARG A 461 -29.19 -12.38 17.53
C ARG A 461 -27.81 -12.02 17.00
N TYR A 462 -26.94 -11.57 17.91
CA TYR A 462 -25.55 -11.24 17.63
C TYR A 462 -24.64 -12.08 18.50
N ASP A 463 -23.80 -12.89 17.88
CA ASP A 463 -22.77 -13.64 18.60
C ASP A 463 -21.39 -12.97 18.40
N LEU A 464 -20.62 -12.90 19.48
CA LEU A 464 -19.27 -12.35 19.49
C LEU A 464 -18.39 -13.00 20.57
N ALA A 465 -17.08 -12.93 20.38
CA ALA A 465 -16.08 -13.45 21.31
C ALA A 465 -15.16 -12.32 21.81
N VAL A 466 -14.78 -12.36 23.09
CA VAL A 466 -13.89 -11.38 23.69
C VAL A 466 -12.82 -12.10 24.51
N ASP A 467 -11.54 -11.81 24.22
CA ASP A 467 -10.43 -12.32 25.02
C ASP A 467 -10.52 -11.80 26.46
N GLU A 468 -10.26 -12.65 27.44
CA GLU A 468 -10.31 -12.31 28.87
C GLU A 468 -9.46 -11.09 29.23
N ASN A 469 -8.30 -10.93 28.58
CA ASN A 469 -7.40 -9.81 28.82
C ASN A 469 -7.97 -8.48 28.32
N ALA A 470 -8.91 -8.52 27.38
CA ALA A 470 -9.57 -7.34 26.82
C ALA A 470 -10.91 -7.00 27.50
N LEU A 471 -11.39 -7.83 28.43
CA LEU A 471 -12.69 -7.63 29.10
C LEU A 471 -12.78 -6.30 29.87
N GLY A 472 -11.65 -5.82 30.40
CA GLY A 472 -11.60 -4.56 31.16
C GLY A 472 -12.06 -3.34 30.34
N ASP A 473 -11.78 -3.35 29.04
CA ASP A 473 -12.07 -2.24 28.12
C ASP A 473 -13.30 -2.51 27.23
N PHE A 474 -13.73 -3.77 27.12
CA PHE A 474 -14.87 -4.16 26.30
C PHE A 474 -16.22 -3.73 26.90
N ARG A 475 -17.13 -3.19 26.07
CA ARG A 475 -18.49 -2.78 26.47
C ARG A 475 -19.50 -3.16 25.38
N VAL A 476 -20.68 -3.61 25.81
CA VAL A 476 -21.88 -3.67 24.97
C VAL A 476 -22.73 -2.45 25.29
N VAL A 477 -22.96 -1.59 24.30
CA VAL A 477 -23.68 -0.32 24.49
C VAL A 477 -25.04 -0.35 23.80
N SER A 478 -26.10 -0.04 24.54
CA SER A 478 -27.41 0.30 23.99
C SER A 478 -27.62 1.81 24.16
N ALA A 479 -27.63 2.54 23.05
CA ALA A 479 -27.74 3.99 23.02
C ALA A 479 -29.09 4.43 22.45
N GLY A 480 -29.66 5.51 22.99
CA GLY A 480 -30.83 6.16 22.40
C GLY A 480 -30.52 6.74 21.03
N GLY A 481 -31.53 6.81 20.16
CA GLY A 481 -31.35 7.37 18.83
C GLY A 481 -31.10 8.88 18.85
N GLN A 482 -30.66 9.41 17.71
CA GLN A 482 -30.46 10.85 17.55
C GLN A 482 -31.75 11.61 17.88
N GLY A 483 -31.63 12.76 18.55
CA GLY A 483 -32.77 13.63 18.81
C GLY A 483 -33.47 14.05 17.51
N ARG A 484 -34.78 14.29 17.58
CA ARG A 484 -35.51 14.83 16.42
C ARG A 484 -35.05 16.27 16.15
N PRO A 485 -34.75 16.63 14.89
CA PRO A 485 -34.53 18.03 14.54
C PRO A 485 -35.76 18.83 14.98
N GLY A 486 -35.51 19.99 15.60
CA GLY A 486 -36.59 20.90 15.92
C GLY A 486 -37.36 21.29 14.64
N SER A 487 -38.67 21.48 14.76
CA SER A 487 -39.46 21.94 13.62
C SER A 487 -38.99 23.34 13.21
N PRO A 488 -38.83 23.65 11.92
CA PRO A 488 -38.50 25.01 11.51
C PRO A 488 -39.57 25.97 12.05
N GLY A 489 -39.12 27.09 12.63
CA GLY A 489 -40.03 28.14 13.10
C GLY A 489 -40.95 28.59 11.96
N ARG A 490 -42.21 28.89 12.28
CA ARG A 490 -43.13 29.40 11.27
C ARG A 490 -42.56 30.71 10.71
N ARG A 491 -42.52 30.82 9.38
CA ARG A 491 -42.25 32.11 8.72
C ARG A 491 -43.19 33.15 9.32
N GLY A 492 -42.65 34.30 9.72
CA GLY A 492 -43.46 35.44 10.13
C GLY A 492 -44.44 35.77 9.01
N ILE A 493 -45.66 36.14 9.38
CA ILE A 493 -46.64 36.61 8.39
C ILE A 493 -46.16 37.99 7.95
N ASP A 494 -45.94 38.15 6.64
CA ASP A 494 -45.64 39.46 6.07
C ASP A 494 -46.75 40.44 6.48
N GLY A 495 -46.37 41.62 6.94
CA GLY A 495 -47.35 42.65 7.29
C GLY A 495 -48.25 42.93 6.08
N MET A 496 -49.56 42.96 6.27
CA MET A 496 -50.47 43.35 5.20
C MET A 496 -50.13 44.78 4.78
N THR A 497 -49.98 45.01 3.47
CA THR A 497 -49.99 46.35 2.92
C THR A 497 -51.31 47.01 3.31
N GLY A 498 -51.24 48.19 3.95
CA GLY A 498 -52.44 48.98 4.20
C GLY A 498 -53.16 49.27 2.88
N PRO A 499 -54.50 49.41 2.88
CA PRO A 499 -55.23 49.76 1.68
C PRO A 499 -54.68 51.07 1.09
N GLU A 500 -54.58 51.14 -0.24
CA GLU A 500 -54.20 52.38 -0.93
C GLU A 500 -55.13 53.51 -0.50
N GLY A 501 -54.55 54.61 -0.03
CA GLY A 501 -55.32 55.80 0.32
C GLY A 501 -56.00 56.37 -0.91
N LEU A 502 -57.32 56.50 -0.88
CA LEU A 502 -58.05 57.27 -1.89
C LEU A 502 -57.56 58.74 -1.85
N PRO A 503 -57.45 59.42 -3.01
CA PRO A 503 -56.99 60.80 -3.06
C PRO A 503 -57.92 61.71 -2.24
N ALA A 504 -57.31 62.42 -1.29
CA ALA A 504 -58.00 63.28 -0.34
C ALA A 504 -58.58 64.53 -1.03
N SER A 505 -59.89 64.76 -0.90
CA SER A 505 -60.53 66.04 -1.19
C SER A 505 -60.80 66.90 0.06
N CYS A 506 -60.18 66.57 1.21
CA CYS A 506 -60.26 67.38 2.43
C CYS A 506 -58.87 67.55 3.08
N PRO A 507 -58.42 68.79 3.37
CA PRO A 507 -57.15 69.03 4.05
C PRO A 507 -57.33 68.77 5.56
N GLY A 508 -56.77 67.67 6.08
CA GLY A 508 -56.69 67.51 7.54
C GLY A 508 -56.39 66.15 8.16
N GLN A 509 -56.34 65.03 7.43
CA GLN A 509 -55.99 63.73 8.04
C GLN A 509 -54.97 62.95 7.21
N GLN A 510 -53.86 62.57 7.84
CA GLN A 510 -52.81 61.74 7.23
C GLN A 510 -53.20 60.26 7.28
N ALA A 511 -52.93 59.54 6.19
CA ALA A 511 -53.01 58.07 6.17
C ALA A 511 -51.95 57.48 7.14
N GLN A 512 -52.34 56.48 7.93
CA GLN A 512 -51.41 55.73 8.78
C GLN A 512 -50.88 54.51 8.04
N SER A 513 -49.57 54.27 8.14
CA SER A 513 -48.91 53.09 7.59
C SER A 513 -49.41 51.80 8.26
N GLY A 514 -49.43 50.70 7.50
CA GLY A 514 -49.72 49.37 8.04
C GLY A 514 -48.78 49.00 9.20
N GLY A 515 -49.30 48.26 10.19
CA GLY A 515 -48.54 47.82 11.35
C GLY A 515 -47.40 46.86 10.99
N ARG A 516 -46.36 46.80 11.85
CA ARG A 516 -45.25 45.83 11.68
C ARG A 516 -45.78 44.40 11.72
N GLY A 517 -45.30 43.56 10.80
CA GLY A 517 -45.52 42.11 10.85
C GLY A 517 -45.05 41.53 12.19
N GLY A 518 -45.77 40.53 12.68
CA GLY A 518 -45.44 39.85 13.94
C GLY A 518 -44.12 39.08 13.83
N GLN A 519 -43.37 39.00 14.93
CA GLN A 519 -42.16 38.17 14.96
C GLN A 519 -42.56 36.69 14.79
N GLY A 520 -41.81 35.97 13.95
CA GLY A 520 -41.95 34.52 13.81
C GLY A 520 -41.72 33.84 15.16
N GLN A 521 -42.49 32.80 15.46
CA GLN A 521 -42.28 32.00 16.67
C GLN A 521 -41.04 31.12 16.49
N ARG A 522 -40.29 30.90 17.57
CA ARG A 522 -39.19 29.94 17.57
C ARG A 522 -39.75 28.54 17.33
N GLY A 523 -39.10 27.79 16.44
CA GLY A 523 -39.33 26.36 16.31
C GLY A 523 -38.95 25.61 17.58
N ALA A 524 -39.68 24.56 17.92
CA ALA A 524 -39.40 23.65 19.04
C ALA A 524 -38.54 22.50 18.57
#